data_AF-A0A081RK22-F1
#
_entry.id   AF-A0A081RK22-F1
#
_cell.length_a   1.000
_cell.length_b   1.000
_cell.length_c   1.000
_cell.angle_alpha   90.00
_cell.angle_beta   90.00
_cell.angle_gamma   90.00
#
_symmetry.space_group_name_H-M   'P 1'
#
loop_
_entity.id
_entity.type
_entity.pdbx_description
1 polymer ?
#
loop_
_entity_poly.entity_id
_entity_poly.type
_entity_poly.pdbx_seq_one_letter_code
_entity_poly.pdbx_strand_id
1 'polypeptide(L)' 'MTDEEPRLENAIKHMEAALECLVDPKDQVVAIRLSHALDLARERFLERT' A
#
# COMPACT_ATOMS: atom_id res chain seq x y z
N MET A 1 14.43 -9.13 20.00
CA MET A 1 13.86 -7.83 19.63
C MET A 1 13.09 -8.12 18.37
N THR A 2 11.77 -8.10 18.41
CA THR A 2 10.96 -8.44 17.23
C THR A 2 11.21 -7.39 16.17
N ASP A 3 11.72 -7.85 15.03
CA ASP A 3 11.90 -7.12 13.77
C ASP A 3 10.58 -6.52 13.30
N GLU A 4 10.15 -5.42 13.92
CA GLU A 4 9.27 -4.47 13.24
C GLU A 4 10.12 -3.85 12.11
N GLU A 5 10.17 -4.51 10.94
CA GLU A 5 10.28 -3.77 9.68
C GLU A 5 9.41 -2.51 9.83
N PRO A 6 9.91 -1.32 9.46
CA PRO A 6 9.26 -0.07 9.81
C PRO A 6 7.79 -0.18 9.41
N ARG A 7 6.87 -0.05 10.37
CA ARG A 7 5.44 -0.40 10.21
C ARG A 7 4.78 0.12 8.92
N LEU A 8 5.34 1.19 8.35
CA LEU A 8 4.96 1.76 7.05
C LEU A 8 5.38 0.92 5.84
N GLU A 9 6.59 0.36 5.81
CA GLU A 9 7.06 -0.53 4.73
C GLU A 9 6.20 -1.79 4.62
N ASN A 10 5.89 -2.43 5.76
CA ASN A 10 4.98 -3.56 5.80
C ASN A 10 3.57 -3.20 5.34
N ALA A 11 3.06 -2.02 5.72
CA ALA A 11 1.77 -1.55 5.23
C ALA A 11 1.77 -1.36 3.70
N ILE A 12 2.84 -0.80 3.14
CA ILE A 12 3.01 -0.64 1.68
C ILE A 12 2.99 -2.00 0.99
N LYS A 13 3.75 -2.99 1.47
CA LYS A 13 3.78 -4.37 0.91
C LYS A 13 2.38 -5.01 0.91
N HIS A 14 1.62 -4.85 2.00
CA HIS A 14 0.26 -5.37 2.07
C HIS A 14 -0.72 -4.65 1.12
N MET A 15 -0.57 -3.34 0.94
CA MET A 15 -1.40 -2.56 0.01
C MET A 15 -1.11 -2.93 -1.45
N GLU A 16 0.15 -3.18 -1.80
CA GLU A 16 0.56 -3.69 -3.12
C GLU A 16 -0.05 -5.07 -3.40
N ALA A 17 0.10 -6.01 -2.47
CA ALA A 17 -0.49 -7.35 -2.60
C ALA A 17 -2.03 -7.30 -2.70
N ALA A 18 -2.68 -6.39 -1.96
CA ALA A 18 -4.11 -6.20 -2.05
C ALA A 18 -4.54 -5.64 -3.41
N LEU A 19 -3.80 -4.69 -4.00
CA LEU A 19 -4.07 -4.18 -5.35
C LEU A 19 -3.97 -5.26 -6.42
N GLU A 20 -2.98 -6.15 -6.32
CA GLU A 20 -2.84 -7.29 -7.25
C GLU A 20 -4.04 -8.25 -7.19
N CYS A 21 -4.76 -8.28 -6.07
CA CYS A 21 -5.95 -9.11 -5.90
C CYS A 21 -7.24 -8.46 -6.43
N LEU A 22 -7.27 -7.14 -6.61
CA LEU A 22 -8.45 -6.39 -7.07
C LEU A 22 -8.57 -6.42 -8.60
N VAL A 23 -8.88 -7.61 -9.14
CA VAL A 23 -8.97 -7.85 -10.59
C VAL A 23 -10.40 -7.77 -11.14
N ASP A 24 -11.42 -7.75 -10.28
CA ASP A 24 -12.83 -7.62 -10.72
C ASP A 24 -13.11 -6.17 -11.15
N PRO A 25 -13.73 -5.93 -12.32
CA PRO A 25 -14.17 -4.60 -12.73
C PRO A 25 -15.04 -3.87 -11.69
N LYS A 26 -15.77 -4.58 -10.83
CA LYS A 26 -16.57 -4.01 -9.74
C LYS A 26 -15.72 -3.42 -8.63
N ASP A 27 -14.48 -3.89 -8.48
CA ASP A 27 -13.53 -3.40 -7.49
C ASP A 27 -12.79 -2.15 -7.94
N GLN A 28 -13.05 -1.65 -9.16
CA GLN A 28 -12.34 -0.52 -9.75
C GLN A 28 -12.27 0.70 -8.83
N VAL A 29 -13.36 1.04 -8.14
CA VAL A 29 -13.37 2.17 -7.20
C VAL A 29 -12.47 1.92 -5.99
N VAL A 30 -12.45 0.68 -5.48
CA VAL A 30 -11.60 0.28 -4.36
C VAL A 30 -10.13 0.29 -4.79
N ALA A 31 -9.82 -0.25 -5.97
CA ALA A 31 -8.49 -0.27 -6.54
C ALA A 31 -7.93 1.16 -6.75
N ILE A 32 -8.73 2.08 -7.28
CA ILE A 32 -8.32 3.49 -7.45
C ILE A 32 -8.02 4.14 -6.09
N ARG A 33 -8.88 3.93 -5.09
CA ARG A 33 -8.67 4.51 -3.74
C ARG A 33 -7.45 3.92 -3.04
N LEU A 34 -7.27 2.61 -3.16
CA LEU A 34 -6.13 1.91 -2.58
C LEU A 34 -4.83 2.31 -3.28
N SER A 35 -4.84 2.47 -4.60
CA SER A 35 -3.72 3.01 -5.38
C SER A 35 -3.33 4.40 -4.89
N HIS A 36 -4.30 5.30 -4.73
CA HIS A 36 -4.01 6.65 -4.25
C HIS A 36 -3.43 6.65 -2.82
N ALA A 37 -3.98 5.82 -1.93
CA ALA A 37 -3.46 5.68 -0.57
C ALA A 37 -2.02 5.11 -0.57
N LEU A 38 -1.72 4.19 -1.50
CA LEU A 38 -0.39 3.60 -1.68
C LEU A 38 0.62 4.66 -2.15
N ASP A 39 0.24 5.52 -3.09
CA ASP A 39 1.07 6.63 -3.55
C ASP A 39 1.46 7.55 -2.38
N LEU A 40 0.48 7.97 -1.57
CA LEU A 40 0.72 8.80 -0.38
C LEU A 40 1.60 8.09 0.66
N ALA A 41 1.44 6.78 0.84
CA ALA A 41 2.26 6.00 1.76
C ALA A 41 3.73 5.95 1.28
N ARG A 42 3.96 5.79 -0.02
CA ARG A 42 5.29 5.80 -0.65
C ARG A 42 5.95 7.17 -0.55
N GLU A 43 5.23 8.26 -0.81
CA GLU A 43 5.73 9.63 -0.63
C GLU A 43 6.24 9.82 0.81
N ARG A 44 5.44 9.46 1.81
CA ARG A 44 5.83 9.54 3.22
C ARG A 44 6.98 8.63 3.62
N PHE A 45 7.12 7.49 2.95
CA PHE A 45 8.25 6.59 3.19
C PHE A 45 9.55 7.19 2.66
N LEU A 46 9.50 7.76 1.44
CA LEU A 46 10.64 8.47 0.84
C LEU A 46 11.07 9.69 1.65
N GLU A 47 10.14 10.48 2.18
CA GLU A 47 10.46 11.62 3.07
C GLU A 47 11.19 11.22 4.37
N ARG A 48 11.10 9.95 4.77
CA ARG A 48 11.70 9.42 6.01
C ARG A 48 13.02 8.68 5.78
N THR A 49 13.38 8.41 4.52
CA THR A 49 14.57 7.62 4.13
C THR A 49 15.71 8.54 3.71
#